data_AF-A0A242PB64-F1
#
_entry.id   AF-A0A242PB64-F1
#
_cell.length_a   1.000
_cell.length_b   1.000
_cell.length_c   1.000
_cell.angle_alpha   90.00
_cell.angle_beta   90.00
_cell.angle_gamma   90.00
#
_symmetry.space_group_name_H-M   'P 1'
#
loop_
_entity.id
_entity.type
_entity.pdbx_description
1 polymer ?
#
loop_
_entity_poly.entity_id
_entity_poly.type
_entity_poly.pdbx_seq_one_letter_code
_entity_poly.pdbx_strand_id
1 'polypeptide(L)'
;MIIIDGEVYKFAKADLNRIILKSGLPTRLHQQLRKLRNLDSNSGKTVVGKVIRRCLSTTKKAKAVETSRLYAYYAKKGNVSVGNQKSYKPQKIGNC
;
A
#
# COMPACT_ATOMS: atom_id res chain seq x y z
N MET A 1 2.42 -2.78 1.08
CA MET A 1 2.19 -1.56 1.90
C MET A 1 3.39 -0.66 1.74
N ILE A 2 3.15 0.64 1.62
CA ILE A 2 4.18 1.66 1.53
C ILE A 2 4.01 2.62 2.71
N ILE A 3 5.12 2.97 3.34
CA ILE A 3 5.23 3.86 4.49
C ILE A 3 6.15 5.02 4.08
N ILE A 4 5.78 6.24 4.43
CA ILE A 4 6.60 7.45 4.28
C ILE A 4 6.65 8.11 5.67
N ASP A 5 7.84 8.33 6.21
CA ASP A 5 8.08 8.94 7.54
C ASP A 5 7.28 8.28 8.68
N GLY A 6 7.20 6.95 8.66
CA GLY A 6 6.45 6.17 9.65
C GLY A 6 4.93 6.12 9.41
N GLU A 7 4.39 6.93 8.49
CA GLU A 7 2.96 6.93 8.16
C GLU A 7 2.61 6.04 6.97
N VAL A 8 1.45 5.39 7.03
CA VAL A 8 1.00 4.56 5.90
C VAL A 8 0.57 5.45 4.74
N TYR A 9 1.39 5.46 3.70
CA TYR A 9 1.09 6.15 2.46
C TYR A 9 0.11 5.36 1.58
N LYS A 10 0.30 4.02 1.49
CA LYS A 10 -0.51 3.20 0.57
C LYS A 10 -0.63 1.72 0.92
N PHE A 11 -1.84 1.18 0.75
CA PHE A 11 -2.10 -0.25 0.59
C PHE A 11 -2.39 -0.59 -0.87
N ALA A 12 -1.82 -1.69 -1.36
CA ALA A 12 -2.02 -2.19 -2.72
C ALA A 12 -1.65 -3.67 -2.81
N LYS A 13 -2.33 -4.40 -3.71
CA LYS A 13 -1.87 -5.72 -4.17
C LYS A 13 -0.55 -5.61 -4.95
N ALA A 14 0.28 -6.64 -4.85
CA ALA A 14 1.47 -6.81 -5.65
C ALA A 14 1.49 -8.23 -6.23
N ASP A 15 1.93 -8.35 -7.48
CA ASP A 15 2.13 -9.64 -8.11
C ASP A 15 3.45 -10.25 -7.63
N LEU A 16 3.38 -11.44 -7.04
CA LEU A 16 4.54 -12.13 -6.46
C LEU A 16 5.27 -13.02 -7.47
N ASN A 17 4.77 -13.18 -8.69
CA ASN A 17 5.36 -14.05 -9.71
C ASN A 17 6.71 -13.52 -10.23
N ARG A 18 7.00 -12.23 -10.03
CA ARG A 18 8.24 -11.60 -10.48
C ARG A 18 8.88 -10.77 -9.38
N ILE A 19 9.91 -11.33 -8.75
CA ILE A 19 10.67 -10.71 -7.66
C ILE A 19 11.98 -10.15 -8.23
N ILE A 20 12.35 -8.93 -7.82
CA ILE A 20 13.61 -8.30 -8.19
C ILE A 20 14.69 -8.77 -7.20
N LEU A 21 15.63 -9.59 -7.68
CA LEU A 21 16.68 -10.25 -6.88
C LEU A 21 17.38 -9.29 -5.92
N LYS A 22 17.89 -8.14 -6.42
CA LYS A 22 18.62 -7.15 -5.62
C LYS A 22 17.83 -6.60 -4.43
N SER A 23 16.50 -6.52 -4.54
CA SER A 23 15.67 -5.92 -3.48
C SER A 23 14.82 -6.94 -2.72
N GLY A 24 14.69 -8.17 -3.22
CA GLY A 24 13.74 -9.16 -2.70
C GLY A 24 12.26 -8.75 -2.78
N LEU A 25 11.96 -7.64 -3.48
CA LEU A 25 10.60 -7.10 -3.58
C LEU A 25 9.94 -7.53 -4.90
N PRO A 26 8.61 -7.72 -4.87
CA PRO A 26 7.79 -7.80 -6.08
C PRO A 26 8.07 -6.63 -7.01
N THR A 27 8.19 -6.88 -8.31
CA THR A 27 8.57 -5.88 -9.32
C THR A 27 7.71 -4.62 -9.23
N ARG A 28 6.40 -4.78 -9.06
CA ARG A 28 5.46 -3.64 -8.96
C ARG A 28 5.74 -2.78 -7.72
N LEU A 29 6.04 -3.41 -6.58
CA LEU A 29 6.37 -2.71 -5.34
C LEU A 29 7.73 -2.00 -5.46
N HIS A 30 8.73 -2.69 -6.01
CA HIS A 30 10.05 -2.11 -6.28
C HIS A 30 9.95 -0.84 -7.14
N GLN A 31 9.21 -0.91 -8.25
CA GLN A 31 9.01 0.23 -9.16
C GLN A 31 8.31 1.41 -8.47
N GLN A 32 7.30 1.14 -7.64
CA GLN A 32 6.60 2.18 -6.89
C GLN A 32 7.52 2.87 -5.89
N LEU A 33 8.32 2.10 -5.14
CA LEU A 33 9.29 2.66 -4.20
C LEU A 33 10.36 3.49 -4.92
N ARG A 34 10.86 3.02 -6.06
CA ARG A 34 11.84 3.77 -6.85
C ARG A 34 11.26 5.12 -7.30
N LYS A 35 10.02 5.13 -7.80
CA LYS A 35 9.34 6.37 -8.21
C LYS A 35 9.16 7.34 -7.04
N LEU A 36 8.68 6.85 -5.90
CA LEU A 36 8.47 7.68 -4.71
C LEU A 36 9.78 8.24 -4.19
N ARG A 37 10.83 7.41 -4.06
CA ARG A 37 12.16 7.85 -3.65
C ARG A 37 12.72 8.91 -4.60
N ASN A 38 12.52 8.75 -5.91
CA ASN A 38 12.98 9.72 -6.89
C ASN A 38 12.25 11.06 -6.75
N LEU A 39 10.92 11.05 -6.52
CA LEU A 39 10.14 12.26 -6.29
C LEU A 39 10.55 12.98 -5.00
N ASP A 40 10.87 12.20 -3.98
CA ASP A 40 11.19 12.68 -2.63
C ASP A 40 12.71 12.83 -2.38
N SER A 41 13.57 12.71 -3.42
CA SER A 41 15.04 12.65 -3.29
C SER A 41 15.65 13.83 -2.52
N ASN A 42 14.98 14.98 -2.53
CA ASN A 42 15.45 16.22 -1.88
C ASN A 42 14.72 16.55 -0.57
N SER A 43 13.82 15.68 -0.11
CA SER A 43 12.91 15.98 1.01
C SER A 43 13.35 15.39 2.35
N GLY A 44 14.41 14.56 2.38
CA GLY A 44 14.85 13.85 3.59
C GLY A 44 13.90 12.75 4.07
N LYS A 45 12.81 12.48 3.32
CA LYS A 45 11.78 11.53 3.74
C LYS A 45 12.21 10.07 3.61
N THR A 46 11.82 9.26 4.58
CA THR A 46 12.12 7.84 4.63
C THR A 46 11.01 7.02 3.98
N VAL A 47 11.27 6.47 2.78
CA VAL A 47 10.30 5.65 2.03
C VAL A 47 10.59 4.15 2.17
N VAL A 48 9.67 3.43 2.81
CA VAL A 48 9.76 1.98 3.09
C VAL A 48 8.60 1.24 2.44
N GLY A 49 8.87 0.09 1.83
CA GLY A 49 7.82 -0.80 1.32
C GLY A 49 7.98 -2.22 1.82
N LYS A 50 6.84 -2.83 2.18
CA LYS A 50 6.81 -4.23 2.65
C LYS A 50 5.60 -5.01 2.13
N VAL A 51 5.80 -6.31 1.93
CA VAL A 51 4.73 -7.26 1.65
C VAL A 51 4.15 -7.74 2.98
N ILE A 52 2.86 -7.44 3.23
CA ILE A 52 2.20 -7.71 4.51
C ILE A 52 1.33 -8.98 4.51
N ARG A 53 1.06 -9.55 3.33
CA ARG A 53 0.32 -10.81 3.15
C ARG A 53 0.80 -11.50 1.88
N ARG A 54 0.98 -12.81 1.94
CA ARG A 54 1.43 -13.68 0.83
C ARG A 54 0.40 -14.80 0.59
N CYS A 55 0.64 -15.62 -0.44
CA CYS A 55 -0.10 -16.85 -0.72
C CYS A 55 -1.61 -16.66 -0.95
N LEU A 56 -1.99 -15.56 -1.61
CA LEU A 56 -3.37 -15.32 -2.00
C LEU A 56 -3.58 -15.85 -3.42
N SER A 57 -4.32 -16.94 -3.53
CA SER A 57 -4.47 -17.69 -4.79
C SER A 57 -5.27 -16.95 -5.88
N THR A 58 -6.01 -15.89 -5.53
CA THR A 58 -6.81 -15.14 -6.49
C THR A 58 -6.71 -13.63 -6.28
N THR A 59 -6.87 -12.90 -7.38
CA THR A 59 -6.98 -11.43 -7.36
C THR A 59 -8.12 -10.95 -6.45
N LYS A 60 -9.24 -11.69 -6.41
CA LYS A 60 -10.37 -11.39 -5.52
C LYS A 60 -9.97 -11.45 -4.04
N LYS A 61 -9.26 -12.49 -3.61
CA LYS A 61 -8.74 -12.62 -2.24
C LYS A 61 -7.73 -11.50 -1.92
N ALA A 62 -6.83 -11.20 -2.84
CA ALA A 62 -5.88 -10.10 -2.69
C ALA A 62 -6.57 -8.74 -2.52
N LYS A 63 -7.63 -8.50 -3.30
CA LYS A 63 -8.43 -7.27 -3.19
C LYS A 63 -9.24 -7.21 -1.90
N ALA A 64 -9.83 -8.31 -1.44
CA ALA A 64 -10.52 -8.34 -0.15
C ALA A 64 -9.60 -7.96 1.01
N VAL A 65 -8.36 -8.48 1.04
CA VAL A 65 -7.36 -8.11 2.04
C VAL A 65 -6.94 -6.64 1.92
N GLU A 66 -6.75 -6.14 0.68
CA GLU A 66 -6.45 -4.72 0.44
C GLU A 66 -7.56 -3.82 1.00
N THR A 67 -8.82 -4.11 0.66
CA THR A 67 -9.99 -3.37 1.13
C THR A 67 -10.15 -3.43 2.64
N SER A 68 -10.00 -4.60 3.26
CA SER A 68 -10.07 -4.76 4.72
C SER A 68 -9.01 -3.92 5.44
N ARG A 69 -7.79 -3.85 4.90
CA ARG A 69 -6.71 -3.00 5.46
C ARG A 69 -7.00 -1.52 5.31
N LEU A 70 -7.53 -1.09 4.16
CA LEU A 70 -7.95 0.29 3.93
C LEU A 70 -9.07 0.71 4.88
N TYR A 71 -10.06 -0.17 5.07
CA TYR A 71 -11.14 0.04 6.02
C TYR A 71 -10.62 0.15 7.45
N ALA A 72 -9.77 -0.78 7.91
CA ALA A 72 -9.19 -0.74 9.25
C ALA A 72 -8.33 0.53 9.47
N TYR A 73 -7.60 0.97 8.45
CA TYR A 73 -6.85 2.22 8.51
C TYR A 73 -7.79 3.43 8.66
N TYR A 74 -8.83 3.51 7.81
CA TYR A 74 -9.82 4.56 7.84
C TYR A 74 -10.57 4.60 9.19
N ALA A 75 -11.04 3.46 9.68
CA ALA A 75 -11.71 3.34 10.98
C ALA A 75 -10.82 3.79 12.15
N LYS A 76 -9.50 3.55 12.07
CA LYS A 76 -8.55 3.94 13.13
C LYS A 76 -8.14 5.41 13.06
N LYS A 77 -7.95 5.96 11.86
CA LYS A 77 -7.36 7.31 11.66
C LYS A 77 -8.37 8.38 11.27
N GLY A 78 -9.59 7.99 10.87
CA GLY A 78 -10.62 8.89 10.34
C GLY A 78 -10.34 9.42 8.92
N ASN A 79 -9.20 9.07 8.32
CA ASN A 79 -8.81 9.54 7.00
C ASN A 79 -8.32 8.40 6.08
N VAL A 80 -8.37 8.64 4.77
CA VAL A 80 -7.84 7.71 3.76
C VAL A 80 -6.36 8.03 3.54
N SER A 81 -5.52 6.99 3.51
CA SER A 81 -4.10 7.15 3.21
C SER A 81 -3.89 7.86 1.87
N VAL A 82 -2.96 8.82 1.83
CA VAL A 82 -2.74 9.74 0.69
C VAL A 82 -2.67 9.01 -0.66
N GLY A 83 -1.89 7.92 -0.73
CA GLY A 83 -1.70 7.13 -1.95
C GLY A 83 -2.93 6.32 -2.40
N ASN A 84 -4.01 6.31 -1.62
CA ASN A 84 -5.27 5.63 -1.91
C ASN A 84 -6.49 6.55 -2.06
N GLN A 85 -6.36 7.87 -1.84
CA GLN A 85 -7.49 8.82 -1.91
C GLN A 85 -8.27 8.75 -3.24
N LYS A 86 -7.58 8.55 -4.37
CA LYS A 86 -8.23 8.40 -5.69
C LYS A 86 -8.92 7.05 -5.88
N SER A 87 -8.45 6.01 -5.21
CA SER A 87 -8.84 4.62 -5.49
C SER A 87 -9.75 4.00 -4.44
N TYR A 88 -9.85 4.61 -3.26
CA TYR A 88 -10.65 4.12 -2.15
C TYR A 88 -11.62 5.21 -1.71
N LYS A 89 -12.91 4.93 -1.84
CA LYS A 89 -13.98 5.76 -1.29
C LYS A 89 -14.54 4.99 -0.09
N PRO A 90 -14.34 5.46 1.15
CA PRO A 90 -14.96 4.83 2.30
C PRO A 90 -16.47 4.88 2.09
N GLN A 91 -17.12 3.73 2.15
CA GLN A 91 -18.57 3.71 2.30
C GLN A 91 -18.83 4.32 3.67
N LYS A 92 -19.74 5.31 3.74
CA LYS A 92 -20.17 5.90 5.02
C LYS A 92 -20.38 4.74 5.98
N ILE A 93 -19.64 4.72 7.08
CA ILE A 93 -20.01 3.90 8.23
C ILE A 93 -21.34 4.54 8.65
N GLY A 94 -22.45 3.96 8.22
CA GLY A 94 -23.76 4.39 8.67
C GLY A 94 -23.71 4.30 10.19
N ASN A 95 -23.92 5.44 10.86
CA ASN A 95 -24.30 5.41 12.25
C ASN A 95 -25.53 4.49 12.31
N CYS A 96 -25.40 3.37 13.04
CA CYS A 96 -26.58 2.62 13.46
C CYS A 96 -27.43 3.50 14.36
#